data_AF-L5M8Z4-F1
#
_entry.id   AF-L5M8Z4-F1
#
_cell.length_a   1.000
_cell.length_b   1.000
_cell.length_c   1.000
_cell.angle_alpha   90.00
_cell.angle_beta   90.00
_cell.angle_gamma   90.00
#
_symmetry.space_group_name_H-M   'P 1'
#
loop_
_entity.id
_entity.type
_entity.pdbx_description
1 polymer ?
#
loop_
_entity_poly.entity_id
_entity_poly.type
_entity_poly.pdbx_seq_one_letter_code
_entity_poly.pdbx_strand_id
1 'polypeptide(L)'
;MHAQRQLAIAAVRAEVKRHEVAKQALSRLRKLTERVGDSELRDSIRASLNSIQASYLGVADGGSEEDLLPDLSDGKGHQSPAFGRNSLVRVPKGTV
;
A
#
# COMPACT_ATOMS: atom_id res chain seq x y z
N MET A 1 -22.32 -1.51 -33.79
CA MET A 1 -21.67 -2.10 -32.59
C MET A 1 -20.26 -2.65 -32.82
N HIS A 2 -19.88 -3.15 -34.01
CA HIS A 2 -18.52 -3.67 -34.26
C HIS A 2 -17.42 -2.60 -34.26
N ALA A 3 -17.65 -1.44 -34.87
CA ALA A 3 -16.64 -0.36 -34.93
C ALA A 3 -16.25 0.18 -33.55
N GLN A 4 -17.23 0.39 -32.67
CA GLN A 4 -17.00 0.83 -31.28
C GLN A 4 -16.19 -0.19 -30.48
N ARG A 5 -16.46 -1.49 -30.68
CA ARG A 5 -15.66 -2.56 -30.07
C ARG A 5 -14.21 -2.54 -30.55
N GLN A 6 -13.98 -2.30 -31.84
CA GLN A 6 -12.61 -2.21 -32.38
C GLN A 6 -11.86 -0.98 -31.83
N LEU A 7 -12.55 0.16 -31.69
CA LEU A 7 -11.98 1.36 -31.05
C LEU A 7 -11.60 1.10 -29.59
N ALA A 8 -12.46 0.44 -28.83
CA ALA A 8 -12.16 0.08 -27.44
C ALA A 8 -10.92 -0.84 -27.34
N ILE A 9 -10.81 -1.84 -28.21
CA ILE A 9 -9.64 -2.74 -28.26
C ILE A 9 -8.36 -1.96 -28.62
N ALA A 10 -8.44 -1.05 -29.59
CA ALA A 10 -7.30 -0.22 -29.97
C ALA A 10 -6.86 0.70 -28.81
N ALA A 11 -7.81 1.29 -28.09
CA ALA A 11 -7.54 2.14 -26.93
C ALA A 11 -6.84 1.35 -25.81
N VAL A 12 -7.33 0.15 -25.46
CA VAL A 12 -6.70 -0.71 -24.45
C VAL A 12 -5.28 -1.08 -24.87
N ARG A 13 -5.06 -1.44 -26.14
CA ARG A 13 -3.72 -1.76 -26.64
C ARG A 13 -2.77 -0.56 -26.59
N ALA A 14 -3.26 0.64 -26.93
CA ALA A 14 -2.47 1.87 -26.84
C ALA A 14 -2.09 2.15 -25.39
N GLU A 15 -3.02 1.94 -24.45
CA GLU A 15 -2.76 2.17 -23.03
C GLU A 15 -1.77 1.15 -22.46
N VAL A 16 -1.89 -0.14 -22.81
CA VAL A 16 -0.90 -1.16 -22.44
C VAL A 16 0.48 -0.81 -22.96
N LYS A 17 0.60 -0.35 -24.23
CA LYS A 17 1.88 0.09 -24.79
C LYS A 17 2.44 1.29 -24.03
N ARG A 18 1.61 2.28 -23.70
CA ARG A 18 2.02 3.43 -22.87
C ARG A 18 2.54 2.96 -21.52
N HIS A 19 1.89 1.97 -20.90
CA HIS A 19 2.33 1.38 -19.64
C HIS A 19 3.67 0.70 -19.70
N GLU A 20 3.92 -0.09 -20.73
CA GLU A 20 5.21 -0.76 -20.90
C GLU A 20 6.34 0.24 -21.17
N VAL A 21 6.10 1.29 -21.96
CA VAL A 21 7.07 2.36 -22.18
C VAL A 21 7.41 3.10 -20.88
N ALA A 22 6.41 3.42 -20.06
CA ALA A 22 6.62 4.08 -18.77
C ALA A 22 7.46 3.21 -17.81
N LYS A 23 7.15 1.91 -17.70
CA LYS A 23 7.94 0.96 -16.90
C LYS A 23 9.39 0.87 -17.36
N GLN A 24 9.62 0.81 -18.67
CA GLN A 24 10.98 0.78 -19.23
C GLN A 24 11.75 2.07 -18.91
N ALA A 25 11.10 3.24 -19.03
CA ALA A 25 11.70 4.51 -18.68
C ALA A 25 12.08 4.58 -17.19
N LEU A 26 11.18 4.17 -16.28
CA LEU A 26 11.47 4.10 -14.85
C LEU A 26 12.63 3.16 -14.53
N SER A 27 12.69 1.98 -15.16
CA SER A 27 13.80 1.05 -15.01
C SER A 27 15.15 1.65 -15.45
N ARG A 28 15.15 2.42 -16.55
CA ARG A 28 16.34 3.14 -17.02
C ARG A 28 16.75 4.23 -16.05
N LEU A 29 15.80 5.03 -15.55
CA LEU A 29 16.07 6.07 -14.56
C LEU A 29 16.69 5.49 -13.29
N ARG A 30 16.15 4.38 -12.77
CA ARG A 30 16.72 3.70 -11.60
C ARG A 30 18.17 3.28 -11.81
N LYS A 31 18.51 2.73 -12.99
CA LYS A 31 19.90 2.38 -13.34
C LYS A 31 20.82 3.61 -13.42
N LEU A 32 20.31 4.75 -13.88
CA LEU A 32 21.06 6.00 -13.90
C LEU A 32 21.28 6.55 -12.49
N THR A 33 20.30 6.42 -11.60
CA THR A 33 20.41 6.80 -10.19
C THR A 33 21.54 6.04 -9.47
N GLU A 34 21.78 4.78 -9.80
CA GLU A 34 22.92 4.01 -9.25
C GLU A 34 24.29 4.62 -9.58
N ARG A 35 24.39 5.44 -10.63
CA ARG A 35 25.64 6.10 -11.04
C ARG A 35 25.88 7.41 -10.31
N VAL A 36 24.91 7.88 -9.51
CA VAL A 36 25.05 9.08 -8.69
C VAL A 36 25.99 8.76 -7.52
N GLY A 37 27.10 9.48 -7.44
CA GLY A 37 28.12 9.31 -6.40
C GLY A 37 27.72 9.89 -5.04
N ASP A 38 26.86 10.91 -5.05
CA ASP A 38 26.26 11.49 -3.84
C ASP A 38 25.17 10.54 -3.29
N SER A 39 25.37 10.04 -2.07
CA SER A 39 24.46 9.08 -1.46
C SER A 39 23.11 9.67 -1.08
N GLU A 40 23.09 10.90 -0.56
CA GLU A 40 21.85 11.55 -0.11
C GLU A 40 20.96 11.90 -1.30
N LEU A 41 21.56 12.44 -2.36
CA LEU A 41 20.86 12.72 -3.62
C LEU A 41 20.36 11.42 -4.26
N ARG A 42 21.17 10.36 -4.27
CA ARG A 42 20.78 9.05 -4.81
C ARG A 42 19.57 8.49 -4.09
N ASP A 43 19.55 8.55 -2.76
CA ASP A 43 18.47 8.01 -1.93
C ASP A 43 17.18 8.84 -2.10
N SER A 44 17.28 10.16 -2.17
CA SER A 44 16.16 11.06 -2.47
C SER A 44 15.53 10.78 -3.84
N ILE A 45 16.36 10.61 -4.89
CA ILE A 45 15.89 10.25 -6.23
C ILE A 45 15.24 8.87 -6.22
N ARG A 46 15.84 7.90 -5.51
CA ARG A 46 15.29 6.54 -5.41
C ARG A 46 13.93 6.52 -4.72
N ALA A 47 13.76 7.26 -3.61
CA ALA A 47 12.48 7.40 -2.93
C ALA A 47 11.41 7.99 -3.86
N SER A 48 11.78 9.04 -4.62
CA SER A 48 10.88 9.66 -5.60
C SER A 48 10.46 8.69 -6.71
N LEU A 49 11.40 7.92 -7.27
CA LEU A 49 11.10 6.90 -8.29
C LEU A 49 10.21 5.78 -7.75
N ASN A 50 10.40 5.35 -6.49
CA ASN A 50 9.57 4.35 -5.85
C ASN A 50 8.13 4.86 -5.64
N SER A 51 7.96 6.11 -5.19
CA SER A 51 6.65 6.73 -5.04
C SER A 51 5.90 6.84 -6.38
N ILE A 52 6.59 7.21 -7.45
CA ILE A 52 6.01 7.24 -8.81
C ILE A 52 5.61 5.84 -9.25
N GLN A 53 6.45 4.83 -9.01
CA GLN A 53 6.15 3.44 -9.37
C GLN A 53 4.94 2.89 -8.58
N ALA A 54 4.86 3.19 -7.28
CA ALA A 54 3.73 2.83 -6.41
C ALA A 54 2.42 3.44 -6.92
N SER A 55 2.45 4.75 -7.21
CA SER A 55 1.31 5.49 -7.79
C SER A 55 0.88 4.89 -9.13
N TYR A 56 1.84 4.44 -9.94
CA TYR A 56 1.58 3.85 -11.26
C TYR A 56 0.97 2.44 -11.19
N LEU A 57 1.37 1.64 -10.21
CA LEU A 57 0.88 0.28 -10.01
C LEU A 57 -0.43 0.25 -9.21
N GLY A 58 -0.89 1.38 -8.68
CA GLY A 58 -2.04 1.44 -7.77
C GLY A 58 -1.77 0.71 -6.45
N VAL A 59 -0.50 0.38 -6.17
CA VAL A 59 -0.06 -0.17 -4.90
C VAL A 59 0.25 1.04 -4.06
N ALA A 60 -0.74 1.52 -3.30
CA ALA A 60 -0.46 2.41 -2.18
C ALA A 60 0.67 1.76 -1.40
N ASP A 61 1.78 2.50 -1.26
CA ASP A 61 2.90 2.08 -0.43
C ASP A 61 2.32 1.76 0.94
N GLY A 62 2.20 0.47 1.24
CA GLY A 62 1.96 0.00 2.58
C GLY A 62 3.23 0.30 3.34
N GLY A 63 3.36 1.56 3.74
CA GLY A 63 4.40 2.01 4.65
C GLY A 63 4.36 1.05 5.83
N SER A 64 5.45 0.32 5.99
CA SER A 64 5.74 -0.37 7.23
C SER A 64 5.98 0.71 8.28
N GLU A 65 4.91 1.32 8.78
CA GLU A 65 4.85 1.86 10.13
C GLU A 65 5.08 0.66 11.05
N GLU A 66 6.34 0.49 11.43
CA GLU A 66 6.71 0.22 12.80
C GLU A 66 5.69 -0.58 13.64
N ASP A 67 5.84 -1.91 13.63
CA ASP A 67 5.49 -2.76 14.79
C ASP A 67 6.37 -2.31 15.97
N LEU A 68 6.01 -1.17 16.58
CA LEU A 68 6.40 -0.79 17.92
C LEU A 68 5.67 -1.73 18.89
N LEU A 69 6.20 -2.94 19.06
CA LEU A 69 5.95 -3.71 20.26
C LEU A 69 6.76 -3.07 21.41
N PRO A 70 6.12 -2.54 22.47
CA PRO A 70 6.85 -2.26 23.68
C PRO A 70 7.27 -3.59 24.31
N ASP A 71 8.59 -3.75 24.46
CA ASP A 71 9.23 -4.77 25.26
C ASP A 71 8.69 -4.70 26.70
N LEU A 72 7.82 -5.65 27.06
CA LEU A 72 7.35 -5.85 28.43
C LEU A 72 8.01 -7.09 29.02
N SER A 73 9.32 -7.01 29.23
CA SER A 73 9.99 -7.77 30.28
C SER A 73 9.90 -6.97 31.59
N ASP A 74 8.99 -7.38 32.48
CA ASP A 74 9.39 -7.95 33.78
C ASP A 74 8.18 -8.13 34.70
N GLY A 75 8.12 -9.32 35.28
CA GLY A 75 7.01 -9.78 36.09
C GLY A 75 6.88 -9.07 37.44
N LYS A 76 5.63 -8.83 37.83
CA LYS A 76 5.22 -8.90 39.24
C LYS A 76 3.72 -9.12 39.33
N GLY A 77 3.35 -10.28 39.86
CA GLY A 77 1.96 -10.72 39.94
C GLY A 77 1.09 -9.87 40.84
N HIS A 78 -0.22 -9.95 40.63
CA HIS A 78 -1.21 -9.86 41.70
C HIS A 78 -2.47 -10.64 41.30
N GLN A 79 -3.02 -11.31 42.30
CA GLN A 79 -4.14 -12.24 42.29
C GLN A 79 -5.45 -11.63 41.80
N SER A 80 -6.27 -12.45 41.14
CA SER A 80 -7.71 -12.22 40.97
C SER A 80 -8.42 -11.98 42.31
N PRO A 81 -9.58 -11.31 42.26
CA PRO A 81 -10.76 -12.01 42.76
C PRO A 81 -11.99 -11.92 41.85
N ALA A 82 -12.86 -12.89 42.05
CA ALA A 82 -14.14 -13.12 41.38
C ALA A 82 -15.23 -12.10 41.74
N PHE A 83 -16.23 -11.92 40.86
CA PHE A 83 -17.65 -12.22 41.08
C PHE A 83 -18.58 -11.43 40.14
N GLY A 84 -19.43 -12.17 39.42
CA GLY A 84 -20.87 -11.89 39.35
C GLY A 84 -21.39 -10.82 38.39
N ARG A 85 -21.99 -11.24 37.28
CA ARG A 85 -23.46 -11.36 37.10
C ARG A 85 -23.83 -11.27 35.61
N ASN A 86 -24.45 -12.35 35.11
CA ASN A 86 -25.28 -12.30 33.91
C ASN A 86 -26.31 -11.17 34.03
N SER A 87 -26.38 -10.30 33.02
CA SER A 87 -27.63 -9.60 32.72
C SER A 87 -27.87 -9.58 31.21
N LEU A 88 -28.85 -10.40 30.83
CA LEU A 88 -29.60 -10.34 29.58
C LEU A 88 -30.13 -8.91 29.38
N VAL A 89 -29.81 -8.24 28.26
CA VAL A 89 -30.66 -7.15 27.75
C VAL A 89 -30.79 -7.24 26.23
N ARG A 90 -31.77 -8.04 25.83
CA ARG A 90 -32.87 -7.76 24.88
C ARG A 90 -32.59 -6.81 23.70
N VAL A 91 -32.59 -7.41 22.50
CA VAL A 91 -32.80 -6.76 21.19
C VAL A 91 -34.27 -6.32 21.04
N PRO A 92 -34.58 -5.12 20.53
CA PRO A 92 -35.91 -4.82 19.98
C PRO A 92 -35.90 -4.95 18.44
N LYS A 93 -36.87 -5.70 17.92
CA LYS A 93 -37.27 -5.72 16.50
C LYS A 93 -38.37 -4.68 16.24
N GLY A 94 -38.28 -4.01 15.07
CA GLY A 94 -39.40 -3.37 14.35
C GLY A 94 -39.96 -2.10 14.99
N THR A 95 -40.70 -1.21 14.34
CA THR A 95 -41.20 -1.03 12.95
C THR A 95 -41.76 0.39 12.94
N VAL A 96 -41.58 1.17 11.85
CA VAL A 96 -42.61 2.09 11.33
C VAL A 96 -42.50 2.05 9.81
#